data_AF-H8K7K8-F1
#
_entry.id   AF-H8K7K8-F1
#
_cell.length_a   1.000
_cell.length_b   1.000
_cell.length_c   1.000
_cell.angle_alpha   90.00
_cell.angle_beta   90.00
_cell.angle_gamma   90.00
#
_symmetry.space_group_name_H-M   'P 1'
#
loop_
_entity.id
_entity.type
_entity.pdbx_description
1 polymer ?
#
loop_
_entity_poly.entity_id
_entity_poly.type
_entity_poly.pdbx_seq_one_letter_code
_entity_poly.pdbx_strand_id
1 'polypeptide(L)'
;MQNLLLLLIIFFCLNTYSNPMPLGLELNKTTNIDLTKKYKIINKEPNYWQGYNYYIESNVKTISKALVKYNDFNVIEAVILTIDKNKFEEFYNILKDKYSLEEEADKVITFKDVVILKSSELKPEIELVYITNSFYKECLIN
;
A
#
# COMPACT_ATOMS: atom_id res chain seq x y z
N MET A 1 -10.86 11.92 38.87
CA MET A 1 -9.77 11.88 37.88
C MET A 1 -9.55 10.52 37.22
N GLN A 2 -10.12 9.42 37.73
CA GLN A 2 -9.96 8.07 37.15
C GLN A 2 -10.67 7.91 35.78
N ASN A 3 -11.82 8.57 35.59
CA ASN A 3 -12.57 8.53 34.33
C ASN A 3 -11.88 9.27 33.17
N LEU A 4 -11.01 10.25 33.44
CA LEU A 4 -10.25 10.97 32.41
C LEU A 4 -9.08 10.11 31.89
N LEU A 5 -8.48 9.31 32.77
CA LEU A 5 -7.39 8.38 32.41
C LEU A 5 -7.90 7.25 31.51
N LEU A 6 -9.09 6.71 31.80
CA LEU A 6 -9.76 5.70 30.98
C LEU A 6 -10.11 6.23 29.58
N LEU A 7 -10.55 7.49 29.46
CA LEU A 7 -10.84 8.11 28.16
C LEU A 7 -9.56 8.28 27.31
N LEU A 8 -8.45 8.68 27.95
CA LEU A 8 -7.13 8.79 27.32
C LEU A 8 -6.60 7.43 26.85
N ILE A 9 -6.78 6.36 27.64
CA ILE A 9 -6.38 4.99 27.27
C ILE A 9 -7.21 4.49 26.07
N ILE A 10 -8.51 4.76 26.04
CA ILE A 10 -9.38 4.40 24.90
C ILE A 10 -8.96 5.18 23.64
N PHE A 11 -8.60 6.46 23.76
CA PHE A 11 -8.14 7.28 22.64
C PHE A 11 -6.79 6.80 22.07
N PHE A 12 -5.89 6.30 22.93
CA PHE A 12 -4.63 5.69 22.48
C PHE A 12 -4.84 4.31 21.83
N CYS A 13 -5.80 3.51 22.31
CA CYS A 13 -6.13 2.22 21.70
C CYS A 13 -6.82 2.38 20.32
N LEU A 14 -7.66 3.39 20.13
CA LEU A 14 -8.38 3.63 18.87
C LEU A 14 -7.48 4.12 17.72
N ASN A 15 -6.25 4.59 18.01
CA ASN A 15 -5.30 5.06 17.00
C ASN A 15 -4.28 4.01 16.55
N THR A 16 -4.44 2.74 16.95
CA THR A 16 -3.44 1.69 16.65
C THR A 16 -3.58 1.02 15.29
N TYR A 17 -4.50 1.48 14.43
CA TYR A 17 -4.58 1.08 13.03
C TYR A 17 -4.28 2.28 12.14
N SER A 18 -2.99 2.61 12.01
CA SER A 18 -2.57 3.53 10.96
C SER A 18 -2.68 2.82 9.62
N ASN A 19 -3.33 3.45 8.64
CA ASN A 19 -3.40 2.89 7.29
C ASN A 19 -1.97 2.66 6.76
N PRO A 20 -1.78 1.64 5.91
CA PRO A 20 -0.53 1.47 5.20
C PRO A 20 -0.11 2.78 4.54
N MET A 21 1.18 3.08 4.65
CA MET A 21 1.74 4.31 4.13
C MET A 21 2.92 4.06 3.17
N PRO A 22 2.72 3.31 2.06
CA PRO A 22 3.74 3.12 1.04
C PRO A 22 4.22 4.45 0.47
N LEU A 23 5.53 4.64 0.35
CA LEU A 23 6.11 5.90 -0.17
C LEU A 23 5.65 7.16 0.60
N GLY A 24 5.22 7.03 1.85
CA GLY A 24 4.64 8.15 2.59
C GLY A 24 3.30 8.63 2.01
N LEU A 25 2.54 7.75 1.34
CA LEU A 25 1.18 7.95 0.86
C LEU A 25 0.26 7.08 1.71
N GLU A 26 -0.49 7.70 2.62
CA GLU A 26 -1.42 7.00 3.50
C GLU A 26 -2.65 6.56 2.69
N LEU A 27 -2.90 5.25 2.63
CA LEU A 27 -4.06 4.70 1.94
C LEU A 27 -5.36 5.21 2.60
N ASN A 28 -6.44 5.30 1.81
CA ASN A 28 -7.76 5.80 2.19
C ASN A 28 -7.77 7.23 2.76
N LYS A 29 -6.71 8.01 2.56
CA LYS A 29 -6.60 9.38 3.07
C LYS A 29 -5.90 10.34 2.12
N THR A 30 -4.80 9.90 1.52
CA THR A 30 -4.04 10.76 0.58
C THR A 30 -4.85 10.99 -0.68
N THR A 31 -4.91 12.24 -1.14
CA THR A 31 -5.64 12.63 -2.35
C THR A 31 -4.73 12.73 -3.58
N ASN A 32 -5.33 12.83 -4.77
CA ASN A 32 -4.59 13.09 -6.01
C ASN A 32 -3.84 14.45 -5.99
N ILE A 33 -4.39 15.45 -5.28
CA ILE A 33 -3.74 16.74 -5.08
C ILE A 33 -2.45 16.56 -4.27
N ASP A 34 -2.47 15.73 -3.23
CA ASP A 34 -1.30 15.47 -2.40
C ASP A 34 -0.22 14.70 -3.18
N LEU A 35 -0.64 13.71 -3.98
CA LEU A 35 0.27 12.96 -4.84
C LEU A 35 0.98 13.85 -5.85
N THR A 36 0.23 14.70 -6.57
CA THR A 36 0.77 15.59 -7.61
C THR A 36 1.69 16.69 -7.05
N LYS A 37 1.53 17.06 -5.78
CA LYS A 37 2.47 17.95 -5.08
C LYS A 37 3.78 17.25 -4.72
N LYS A 38 3.72 15.95 -4.40
CA LYS A 38 4.85 15.20 -3.87
C LYS A 38 5.67 14.49 -4.95
N TYR A 39 5.03 14.06 -6.02
CA TYR A 39 5.62 13.23 -7.07
C TYR A 39 5.35 13.78 -8.46
N LYS A 40 6.31 13.57 -9.36
CA LYS A 40 6.12 13.79 -10.78
C LYS A 40 5.29 12.66 -11.38
N ILE A 41 4.21 13.02 -12.06
CA ILE A 41 3.35 12.08 -12.78
C ILE A 41 3.95 11.81 -14.16
N ILE A 42 4.21 10.54 -14.46
CA ILE A 42 4.73 10.08 -15.75
C ILE A 42 3.59 9.82 -16.72
N ASN A 43 2.52 9.18 -16.25
CA ASN A 43 1.36 8.83 -17.06
C ASN A 43 0.09 8.76 -16.19
N LYS A 44 -1.08 8.93 -16.81
CA LYS A 44 -2.40 8.89 -16.18
C LYS A 44 -3.37 8.15 -17.09
N GLU A 45 -4.03 7.12 -16.57
CA GLU A 45 -4.97 6.27 -17.33
C GLU A 45 -6.25 6.05 -16.53
N PRO A 46 -7.44 6.01 -17.16
CA PRO A 46 -8.66 5.59 -16.48
C PRO A 46 -8.50 4.17 -15.90
N ASN A 47 -9.06 3.91 -14.72
CA ASN A 47 -9.09 2.58 -14.13
C ASN A 47 -10.49 1.95 -14.23
N TYR A 48 -10.59 0.67 -13.87
CA TYR A 48 -11.84 -0.09 -13.96
C TYR A 48 -12.94 0.43 -13.02
N TRP A 49 -12.56 1.02 -11.88
CA TRP A 49 -13.46 1.52 -10.84
C TRP A 49 -13.71 3.02 -10.99
N GLN A 50 -13.92 3.50 -12.21
CA GLN A 50 -14.29 4.90 -12.52
C GLN A 50 -13.31 6.00 -12.04
N GLY A 51 -12.18 5.62 -11.43
CA GLY A 51 -11.07 6.49 -11.05
C GLY A 51 -9.92 6.50 -12.07
N TYR A 52 -8.72 6.87 -11.60
CA TYR A 52 -7.50 6.91 -12.41
C TYR A 52 -6.36 6.11 -11.78
N ASN A 53 -5.55 5.53 -12.65
CA ASN A 53 -4.22 5.01 -12.39
C ASN A 53 -3.20 6.10 -12.68
N TYR A 54 -2.33 6.39 -11.71
CA TYR A 54 -1.22 7.34 -11.86
C TYR A 54 0.10 6.61 -11.78
N TYR A 55 0.91 6.74 -12.83
CA TYR A 55 2.29 6.26 -12.82
C TYR A 55 3.18 7.40 -12.33
N ILE A 56 3.95 7.16 -11.28
CA ILE A 56 4.80 8.18 -10.65
C ILE A 56 6.28 7.85 -10.80
N GLU A 57 7.09 8.91 -10.90
CA GLU A 57 8.54 8.80 -10.79
C GLU A 57 8.90 8.63 -9.32
N SER A 58 9.30 7.41 -8.94
CA SER A 58 9.73 7.12 -7.58
C SER A 58 11.10 7.75 -7.29
N ASN A 59 11.23 8.41 -6.15
CA ASN A 59 12.51 8.90 -5.65
C ASN A 59 13.37 7.76 -5.05
N VAL A 60 12.83 6.54 -4.98
CA VAL A 60 13.51 5.37 -4.42
C VAL A 60 14.10 4.55 -5.58
N LYS A 61 15.44 4.50 -5.66
CA LYS A 61 16.18 3.86 -6.76
C LYS A 61 15.84 2.39 -6.99
N THR A 62 15.39 1.67 -5.96
CA THR A 62 15.07 0.23 -6.04
C THR A 62 13.70 -0.05 -6.63
N ILE A 63 12.90 0.99 -6.90
CA ILE A 63 11.56 0.88 -7.48
C ILE A 63 11.64 1.26 -8.96
N SER A 64 11.41 0.28 -9.84
CA SER A 64 11.41 0.50 -11.29
C SER A 64 10.12 1.18 -11.76
N LYS A 65 8.99 0.85 -11.13
CA LYS A 65 7.68 1.46 -11.43
C LYS A 65 6.87 1.62 -10.15
N ALA A 66 6.14 2.72 -10.06
CA ALA A 66 5.17 2.96 -9.00
C ALA A 66 3.85 3.40 -9.62
N LEU A 67 2.79 2.63 -9.33
CA LEU A 67 1.44 2.87 -9.78
C LEU A 67 0.56 3.16 -8.57
N VAL A 68 -0.20 4.24 -8.63
CA VAL A 68 -1.14 4.65 -7.59
C VAL A 68 -2.55 4.60 -8.16
N LYS A 69 -3.45 3.87 -7.49
CA LYS A 69 -4.86 3.77 -7.88
C LYS A 69 -5.74 4.57 -6.95
N TYR A 70 -6.72 5.24 -7.54
CA TYR A 70 -7.72 6.04 -6.84
C TYR A 70 -9.12 5.49 -7.04
N ASN A 71 -9.99 5.71 -6.06
CA ASN A 71 -11.44 5.63 -6.24
C ASN A 71 -12.04 6.89 -6.85
N ASP A 72 -13.34 6.82 -7.04
CA ASP A 72 -14.23 7.90 -7.52
C ASP A 72 -14.21 9.15 -6.66
N PHE A 73 -13.81 9.02 -5.39
CA PHE A 73 -13.63 10.16 -4.48
C PHE A 73 -12.24 10.79 -4.55
N ASN A 74 -11.39 10.38 -5.50
CA ASN A 74 -10.00 10.83 -5.65
C ASN A 74 -9.12 10.59 -4.42
N VAL A 75 -9.39 9.50 -3.69
CA VAL A 75 -8.57 9.03 -2.57
C VAL A 75 -7.81 7.78 -2.98
N ILE A 76 -6.53 7.66 -2.57
CA ILE A 76 -5.70 6.49 -2.88
C ILE A 76 -6.26 5.24 -2.20
N GLU A 77 -6.45 4.18 -2.98
CA GLU A 77 -6.86 2.86 -2.47
C GLU A 77 -5.75 1.81 -2.59
N ALA A 78 -4.90 1.94 -3.60
CA ALA A 78 -3.81 1.02 -3.84
C ALA A 78 -2.53 1.73 -4.28
N VAL A 79 -1.39 1.21 -3.85
CA VAL A 79 -0.08 1.53 -4.40
C VAL A 79 0.60 0.23 -4.81
N ILE A 80 1.00 0.12 -6.07
CA ILE A 80 1.68 -1.03 -6.63
C ILE A 80 3.10 -0.61 -6.99
N LEU A 81 4.08 -1.27 -6.38
CA LEU A 81 5.50 -1.03 -6.64
C LEU A 81 6.08 -2.22 -7.39
N THR A 82 6.73 -1.95 -8.52
CA THR A 82 7.56 -2.92 -9.20
C THR A 82 9.00 -2.74 -8.72
N ILE A 83 9.59 -3.80 -8.17
CA ILE A 83 10.96 -3.81 -7.65
C ILE A 83 11.79 -4.91 -8.31
N ASP A 84 13.11 -4.76 -8.29
CA ASP A 84 14.03 -5.85 -8.63
C ASP A 84 13.87 -7.01 -7.65
N LYS A 85 13.79 -8.24 -8.16
CA LYS A 85 13.66 -9.47 -7.36
C LYS A 85 14.77 -9.62 -6.33
N ASN A 86 15.99 -9.17 -6.63
CA ASN A 86 17.13 -9.24 -5.71
C ASN A 86 16.96 -8.31 -4.50
N LYS A 87 16.04 -7.34 -4.58
CA LYS A 87 15.69 -6.42 -3.49
C LYS A 87 14.51 -6.91 -2.65
N PHE A 88 13.91 -8.04 -3.01
CA PHE A 88 12.76 -8.58 -2.31
C PHE A 88 12.98 -8.75 -0.81
N GLU A 89 14.08 -9.40 -0.43
CA GLU A 89 14.38 -9.73 0.96
C GLU A 89 14.50 -8.45 1.82
N GLU A 90 15.08 -7.39 1.25
CA GLU A 90 15.20 -6.08 1.89
C GLU A 90 13.81 -5.50 2.17
N PHE A 91 12.92 -5.50 1.17
CA PHE A 91 11.54 -5.02 1.33
C PHE A 91 10.71 -5.90 2.26
N TYR A 92 10.85 -7.23 2.16
CA TYR A 92 10.13 -8.18 2.99
C TYR A 92 10.45 -7.99 4.47
N ASN A 93 11.72 -7.79 4.82
CA ASN A 93 12.13 -7.54 6.20
C ASN A 93 11.57 -6.20 6.74
N ILE A 94 11.61 -5.12 5.94
CA ILE A 94 10.99 -3.84 6.31
C ILE A 94 9.49 -4.01 6.57
N LEU A 95 8.81 -4.81 5.75
CA LEU A 95 7.37 -5.05 5.89
C LEU A 95 7.05 -5.91 7.11
N LYS A 96 7.87 -6.91 7.40
CA LYS A 96 7.73 -7.79 8.56
C LYS A 96 7.95 -7.05 9.89
N ASP A 97 8.83 -6.06 9.91
CA ASP A 97 9.01 -5.19 11.08
C ASP A 97 7.82 -4.25 11.31
N LYS A 98 7.12 -3.88 10.22
CA LYS A 98 6.05 -2.88 10.26
C LYS A 98 4.65 -3.48 10.39
N TYR A 99 4.40 -4.64 9.81
CA TYR A 99 3.09 -5.25 9.73
C TYR A 99 3.12 -6.70 10.24
N SER A 100 2.02 -7.13 10.87
CA SER A 100 1.87 -8.52 11.29
C SER A 100 1.61 -9.41 10.07
N LEU A 101 2.41 -10.47 9.93
CA LEU A 101 2.22 -11.50 8.91
C LEU A 101 0.92 -12.26 9.19
N GLU A 102 0.08 -12.41 8.18
CA GLU A 102 -1.17 -13.19 8.26
C GLU A 102 -1.07 -14.51 7.49
N GLU A 103 -0.56 -14.46 6.26
CA GLU A 103 -0.45 -15.63 5.39
C GLU A 103 0.82 -15.56 4.54
N GLU A 104 1.49 -16.70 4.37
CA GLU A 104 2.57 -16.86 3.40
C GLU A 104 2.30 -18.09 2.55
N ALA A 105 1.98 -17.83 1.27
CA ALA A 105 1.84 -18.83 0.22
C ALA A 105 2.95 -18.66 -0.82
N ASP A 106 3.14 -19.68 -1.66
CA ASP A 106 4.25 -19.77 -2.61
C ASP A 106 4.41 -18.51 -3.51
N LYS A 107 3.28 -17.87 -3.86
CA LYS A 107 3.24 -16.69 -4.74
C LYS A 107 2.72 -15.41 -4.09
N VAL A 108 2.18 -15.49 -2.87
CA VAL A 108 1.49 -14.37 -2.22
C VAL A 108 1.89 -14.34 -0.75
N ILE A 109 2.34 -13.19 -0.27
CA ILE A 109 2.49 -12.94 1.15
C ILE A 109 1.48 -11.87 1.56
N THR A 110 0.65 -12.19 2.54
CA THR A 110 -0.33 -11.26 3.09
C THR A 110 0.08 -10.86 4.50
N PHE A 111 0.25 -9.56 4.69
CA PHE A 111 0.29 -8.93 5.98
C PHE A 111 -1.08 -8.31 6.25
N LYS A 112 -1.38 -8.04 7.53
CA LYS A 112 -2.66 -7.51 8.00
C LYS A 112 -3.24 -6.35 7.18
N ASP A 113 -2.38 -5.53 6.58
CA ASP A 113 -2.76 -4.37 5.79
C ASP A 113 -1.99 -4.25 4.46
N VAL A 114 -1.25 -5.28 4.02
CA VAL A 114 -0.43 -5.21 2.79
C VAL A 114 -0.38 -6.57 2.11
N VAL A 115 -0.54 -6.62 0.78
CA VAL A 115 -0.39 -7.86 0.01
C VAL A 115 0.85 -7.78 -0.88
N ILE A 116 1.69 -8.80 -0.84
CA ILE A 116 2.88 -8.88 -1.68
C ILE A 116 2.68 -10.01 -2.69
N LEU A 117 2.82 -9.70 -3.98
CA LEU A 117 2.75 -10.69 -5.04
C LEU A 117 4.17 -11.05 -5.49
N LYS A 118 4.62 -12.26 -5.14
CA LYS A 118 5.87 -12.81 -5.66
C LYS A 118 5.66 -13.15 -7.14
N SER A 119 6.45 -12.51 -8.00
CA SER A 119 6.46 -12.79 -9.43
C SER A 119 7.04 -14.17 -9.74
N SER A 120 6.64 -14.74 -10.88
CA SER A 120 7.14 -16.02 -11.39
C SER A 120 8.68 -16.06 -11.42
N GLU A 121 9.28 -17.22 -11.17
CA GLU A 121 10.75 -17.40 -11.13
C GLU A 121 11.48 -16.84 -12.36
N LEU A 122 10.79 -16.79 -13.50
CA LEU A 122 11.30 -16.35 -14.80
C LEU A 122 11.39 -14.84 -14.98
N LYS A 123 10.71 -14.04 -14.15
CA LYS A 123 10.70 -12.57 -14.27
C LYS A 123 11.68 -11.94 -13.27
N PRO A 124 12.48 -10.93 -13.69
CA PRO A 124 13.43 -10.26 -12.80
C PRO A 124 12.76 -9.26 -11.84
N GLU A 125 11.47 -8.98 -12.01
CA GLU A 125 10.72 -7.99 -11.24
C GLU A 125 9.65 -8.64 -10.36
N ILE A 126 9.36 -8.03 -9.21
CA ILE A 126 8.32 -8.40 -8.25
C ILE A 126 7.35 -7.23 -8.06
N GLU A 127 6.07 -7.52 -7.83
CA GLU A 127 5.04 -6.52 -7.53
C GLU A 127 4.66 -6.53 -6.06
N LEU A 128 4.87 -5.41 -5.38
CA LEU A 128 4.39 -5.16 -4.02
C LEU A 128 3.07 -4.41 -4.10
N VAL A 129 1.99 -4.97 -3.55
CA VAL A 129 0.63 -4.41 -3.65
C VAL A 129 0.14 -3.93 -2.29
N TYR A 130 0.29 -2.63 -2.05
CA TYR A 130 -0.24 -2.01 -0.85
C TYR A 130 -1.70 -1.68 -1.06
N ILE A 131 -2.58 -2.40 -0.36
CA ILE A 131 -4.02 -2.19 -0.34
C ILE A 131 -4.52 -2.34 1.08
N THR A 132 -5.61 -1.66 1.43
CA THR A 132 -6.22 -1.85 2.75
C THR A 132 -6.93 -3.20 2.83
N ASN A 133 -7.01 -3.78 4.03
CA ASN A 133 -7.68 -5.07 4.25
C ASN A 133 -9.18 -4.99 3.88
N SER A 134 -9.83 -3.84 4.08
CA SER A 134 -11.20 -3.60 3.61
C SER A 134 -11.31 -3.76 2.09
N PHE A 135 -10.39 -3.15 1.33
CA PHE A 135 -10.37 -3.25 -0.12
C PHE A 135 -10.08 -4.68 -0.61
N TYR A 136 -9.15 -5.38 0.05
CA TYR A 136 -8.83 -6.77 -0.26
C TYR A 136 -10.07 -7.69 -0.12
N LYS A 137 -10.81 -7.55 0.98
CA LYS A 137 -12.02 -8.34 1.24
C LYS A 137 -13.14 -8.06 0.23
N GLU A 138 -13.31 -6.81 -0.18
CA GLU A 138 -14.33 -6.43 -1.18
C GLU A 138 -14.04 -7.01 -2.57
N CYS A 139 -12.75 -7.11 -2.95
CA CYS A 139 -12.35 -7.51 -4.31
C CYS A 139 -12.10 -9.01 -4.51
N LEU A 140 -11.79 -9.80 -3.46
CA LEU A 140 -11.32 -11.18 -3.62
C LEU A 140 -12.14 -12.24 -2.87
N ILE A 141 -13.08 -11.85 -2.01
CA ILE A 141 -13.98 -12.78 -1.28
C ILE A 141 -15.40 -12.80 -1.89
N ASN A 142 -15.63 -12.08 -3.00
CA ASN A 142 -16.85 -12.16 -3.81
C ASN A 142 -16.62 -12.97 -5.09
#